data_AF-F9PKR9-F1
#
_entry.id   AF-F9PKR9-F1
#
_cell.length_a   1.000
_cell.length_b   1.000
_cell.length_c   1.000
_cell.angle_alpha   90.00
_cell.angle_beta   90.00
_cell.angle_gamma   90.00
#
_symmetry.space_group_name_H-M   'P 1'
#
loop_
_entity.id
_entity.type
_entity.pdbx_description
1 polymer ?
#
loop_
_entity_poly.entity_id
_entity_poly.type
_entity_poly.pdbx_seq_one_letter_code
_entity_poly.pdbx_strand_id
1 'polypeptide(L)'
;MIKLHETLFAEMAKTLTPEEIGRLGEEDARGLVARVYSELELRVGKRLCAALSDAEIEEFADIVDEPESGEIASAVWLEAHCPNYREVVDNTMAEVIEETVEVIAALLRVGVTAAGAPEAMSES
;
A
#
# COMPACT_ATOMS: atom_id res chain seq x y z
N MET A 1 -7.71 0.86 -8.16
CA MET A 1 -6.96 2.12 -8.00
C MET A 1 -7.73 3.23 -7.28
N ILE A 2 -8.93 3.65 -7.72
CA ILE A 2 -9.67 4.79 -7.11
C ILE A 2 -9.85 4.65 -5.58
N LYS A 3 -10.23 3.44 -5.10
CA LYS A 3 -10.45 3.17 -3.66
C LYS A 3 -9.19 3.36 -2.80
N LEU A 4 -8.01 2.98 -3.31
CA LEU A 4 -6.73 3.13 -2.59
C LEU A 4 -6.37 4.60 -2.40
N HIS A 5 -6.47 5.40 -3.48
CA HIS A 5 -6.16 6.83 -3.39
C HIS A 5 -7.11 7.55 -2.43
N GLU A 6 -8.41 7.24 -2.49
CA GLU A 6 -9.40 7.82 -1.58
C GLU A 6 -9.14 7.45 -0.11
N THR A 7 -8.83 6.17 0.14
CA THR A 7 -8.57 5.67 1.49
C THR A 7 -7.27 6.23 2.05
N LEU A 8 -6.20 6.26 1.25
CA LEU A 8 -4.92 6.85 1.63
C LEU A 8 -5.07 8.33 1.96
N PHE A 9 -5.77 9.08 1.12
CA PHE A 9 -6.03 10.49 1.37
C PHE A 9 -6.86 10.71 2.64
N ALA A 10 -7.89 9.88 2.86
CA ALA A 10 -8.72 9.95 4.07
C ALA A 10 -7.89 9.68 5.34
N GLU A 11 -7.02 8.67 5.34
CA GLU A 11 -6.14 8.37 6.49
C GLU A 11 -5.09 9.46 6.71
N MET A 12 -4.51 10.01 5.64
CA MET A 12 -3.61 11.16 5.74
C MET A 12 -4.32 12.36 6.36
N ALA A 13 -5.54 12.67 5.94
CA ALA A 13 -6.31 13.81 6.46
C ALA A 13 -6.74 13.63 7.94
N LYS A 14 -6.80 12.40 8.44
CA LYS A 14 -7.07 12.11 9.86
C LYS A 14 -5.82 12.27 10.74
N THR A 15 -4.65 11.96 10.19
CA THR A 15 -3.41 11.81 10.96
C THR A 15 -2.47 13.00 10.84
N LEU A 16 -2.46 13.66 9.69
CA LEU A 16 -1.59 14.78 9.34
C LEU A 16 -2.37 16.10 9.36
N THR A 17 -1.71 17.17 9.78
CA THR A 17 -2.20 18.54 9.65
C THR A 17 -2.12 19.02 8.20
N PRO A 18 -2.89 20.05 7.80
CA PRO A 18 -2.80 20.64 6.46
C PRO A 18 -1.39 21.14 6.11
N GLU A 19 -0.64 21.63 7.10
CA GLU A 19 0.76 22.06 6.93
C GLU A 19 1.69 20.87 6.67
N GLU A 20 1.55 19.78 7.42
CA GLU A 20 2.29 18.53 7.19
C GLU A 20 1.96 17.91 5.82
N ILE A 21 0.69 17.92 5.40
CA ILE A 21 0.29 17.49 4.06
C ILE A 21 0.91 18.39 2.99
N GLY A 22 0.93 19.71 3.22
CA GLY A 22 1.56 20.66 2.29
C GLY A 22 3.07 20.50 2.17
N ARG A 23 3.73 19.88 3.15
CA ARG A 23 5.16 19.53 3.09
C ARG A 23 5.44 18.30 2.24
N LEU A 24 4.44 17.46 1.98
CA LEU A 24 4.57 16.32 1.08
C LEU A 24 4.49 16.83 -0.36
N GLY A 25 5.61 16.81 -1.07
CA GLY A 25 5.63 17.14 -2.49
C GLY A 25 4.87 16.09 -3.31
N GLU A 26 4.60 16.40 -4.58
CA GLU A 26 3.97 15.44 -5.50
C GLU A 26 4.81 14.16 -5.67
N GLU A 27 6.13 14.27 -5.61
CA GLU A 27 7.04 13.12 -5.69
C GLU A 27 6.93 12.22 -4.45
N ASP A 28 6.85 12.81 -3.26
CA ASP A 28 6.65 12.07 -2.02
C ASP A 28 5.28 11.37 -2.02
N ALA A 29 4.23 12.06 -2.46
CA ALA A 29 2.89 11.50 -2.58
C ALA A 29 2.84 10.32 -3.56
N ARG A 30 3.51 10.44 -4.72
CA ARG A 30 3.64 9.33 -5.69
C ARG A 30 4.44 8.16 -5.10
N GLY A 31 5.54 8.43 -4.40
CA GLY A 31 6.33 7.43 -3.71
C GLY A 31 5.56 6.70 -2.63
N LEU A 32 4.69 7.42 -1.90
CA LEU A 32 3.81 6.86 -0.88
C LEU A 32 2.82 5.87 -1.49
N VAL A 33 2.13 6.29 -2.56
CA VAL A 33 1.19 5.43 -3.28
C VAL A 33 1.89 4.17 -3.79
N ALA A 34 3.05 4.31 -4.42
CA ALA A 34 3.83 3.18 -4.93
C ALA A 34 4.22 2.21 -3.79
N ARG A 35 4.67 2.75 -2.65
CA ARG A 35 5.02 1.95 -1.48
C ARG A 35 3.81 1.19 -0.91
N VAL A 36 2.65 1.83 -0.80
CA VAL A 36 1.41 1.16 -0.36
C VAL A 36 1.04 0.03 -1.32
N TYR A 37 1.13 0.24 -2.64
CA TYR A 37 0.87 -0.82 -3.61
C TYR A 37 1.83 -2.02 -3.46
N SER A 38 3.14 -1.77 -3.40
CA SER A 38 4.13 -2.84 -3.27
C SER A 38 3.94 -3.65 -1.98
N GLU A 39 3.63 -2.98 -0.87
CA GLU A 39 3.42 -3.65 0.41
C GLU A 39 2.08 -4.40 0.44
N LEU A 40 1.03 -3.83 -0.16
CA LEU A 40 -0.27 -4.48 -0.32
C LEU A 40 -0.13 -5.79 -1.11
N GLU A 41 0.53 -5.75 -2.26
CA GLU A 41 0.78 -6.94 -3.10
C GLU A 41 1.51 -8.03 -2.32
N LEU A 42 2.59 -7.67 -1.63
CA LEU A 42 3.39 -8.60 -0.84
C LEU A 42 2.58 -9.25 0.30
N ARG A 43 1.83 -8.45 1.06
CA ARG A 43 1.09 -8.94 2.24
C ARG A 43 -0.15 -9.73 1.84
N VAL A 44 -0.89 -9.28 0.82
CA VAL A 44 -2.03 -10.01 0.27
C VAL A 44 -1.54 -11.35 -0.28
N GLY A 45 -0.47 -11.35 -1.09
CA GLY A 45 0.12 -12.58 -1.62
C GLY A 45 0.48 -13.58 -0.51
N LYS A 46 1.17 -13.13 0.53
CA LYS A 46 1.51 -13.97 1.69
C LYS A 46 0.28 -14.52 2.42
N ARG A 47 -0.74 -13.68 2.66
CA ARG A 47 -1.96 -14.07 3.38
C ARG A 47 -2.80 -15.06 2.59
N LEU A 48 -2.91 -14.87 1.27
CA LEU A 48 -3.59 -15.79 0.38
C LEU A 48 -2.83 -17.12 0.30
N CYS A 49 -1.52 -17.09 0.04
CA CYS A 49 -0.71 -18.31 -0.04
C CYS A 49 -0.72 -19.12 1.26
N ALA A 50 -0.82 -18.47 2.44
CA ALA A 50 -0.90 -19.19 3.72
C ALA A 50 -2.17 -20.03 3.89
N ALA A 51 -3.23 -19.74 3.13
CA ALA A 51 -4.49 -20.47 3.15
C ALA A 51 -4.60 -21.50 2.01
N LEU A 52 -3.63 -21.53 1.10
CA LEU A 52 -3.63 -22.37 -0.10
C LEU A 52 -2.64 -23.54 0.07
N SER A 53 -2.91 -24.64 -0.61
CA SER A 53 -1.96 -25.75 -0.76
C SER A 53 -0.88 -25.43 -1.81
N ASP A 54 0.25 -26.14 -1.77
CA ASP A 54 1.34 -25.97 -2.74
C ASP A 54 0.86 -26.14 -4.20
N ALA A 55 -0.08 -27.04 -4.45
CA ALA A 55 -0.64 -27.26 -5.79
C ALA A 55 -1.50 -26.07 -6.26
N GLU A 56 -2.28 -25.48 -5.35
CA GLU A 56 -3.10 -24.29 -5.65
C GLU A 56 -2.21 -23.05 -5.87
N ILE A 57 -1.08 -22.95 -5.16
CA ILE A 57 -0.10 -21.88 -5.38
C ILE A 57 0.55 -22.01 -6.76
N GLU A 58 0.91 -23.22 -7.18
CA GLU A 58 1.46 -23.49 -8.52
C GLU A 58 0.44 -23.18 -9.63
N GLU A 59 -0.81 -23.63 -9.47
CA GLU A 59 -1.89 -23.33 -10.40
C GLU A 59 -2.14 -21.82 -10.52
N PHE A 60 -2.16 -21.11 -9.40
CA PHE A 60 -2.32 -19.65 -9.41
C PHE A 60 -1.15 -18.93 -10.09
N ALA A 61 0.09 -19.41 -9.90
CA ALA A 61 1.27 -18.83 -10.54
C ALA A 61 1.21 -18.96 -12.07
N ASP A 62 0.78 -20.10 -12.60
CA ASP A 62 0.60 -20.33 -14.04
C ASP A 62 -0.46 -19.37 -14.62
N ILE A 63 -1.56 -19.17 -13.90
CA ILE A 63 -2.62 -18.23 -14.29
C ILE A 63 -2.12 -16.79 -14.35
N VAL A 64 -1.31 -16.36 -13.37
CA VAL A 64 -0.80 -14.98 -13.31
C VAL A 64 0.26 -14.71 -14.38
N ASP A 65 1.03 -15.72 -14.80
CA ASP A 65 2.08 -15.58 -15.83
C ASP A 65 1.49 -15.40 -17.25
N GLU A 66 0.21 -15.71 -17.45
CA GLU A 66 -0.49 -15.54 -18.74
C GLU A 66 -0.69 -14.05 -19.09
N PRO A 67 -0.01 -13.52 -20.12
CA PRO A 67 0.07 -12.08 -20.36
C PRO A 67 -1.23 -11.45 -20.88
N GLU A 68 -2.07 -12.22 -21.58
CA GLU A 68 -3.29 -11.70 -22.21
C GLU A 68 -4.52 -11.80 -21.30
N SER A 69 -4.54 -12.79 -20.40
CA SER A 69 -5.74 -13.12 -19.62
C SER A 69 -5.51 -13.26 -18.12
N GLY A 70 -4.25 -13.23 -17.65
CA GLY A 70 -3.89 -13.53 -16.28
C GLY A 70 -4.55 -12.61 -15.25
N GLU A 71 -4.77 -11.33 -15.56
CA GLU A 71 -5.48 -10.41 -14.66
C GLU A 71 -6.94 -10.85 -14.42
N ILE A 72 -7.67 -11.21 -15.48
CA ILE A 72 -9.07 -11.63 -15.37
C ILE A 72 -9.15 -13.04 -14.78
N ALA A 73 -8.29 -13.94 -15.26
CA ALA A 73 -8.26 -15.34 -14.84
C ALA A 73 -7.87 -15.47 -13.36
N SER A 74 -6.90 -14.70 -12.87
CA SER A 74 -6.52 -14.67 -11.46
C SER A 74 -7.65 -14.14 -10.57
N ALA A 75 -8.39 -13.12 -11.00
CA ALA A 75 -9.55 -12.62 -10.26
C ALA A 75 -10.66 -13.67 -10.14
N VAL A 76 -10.96 -14.38 -11.23
CA VAL A 76 -11.95 -15.48 -11.24
C VAL A 76 -11.48 -16.64 -10.36
N TRP A 77 -10.19 -16.98 -10.43
CA TRP A 77 -9.60 -18.04 -9.61
C TRP A 77 -9.70 -17.73 -8.12
N LEU A 78 -9.38 -16.49 -7.73
CA LEU A 78 -9.50 -16.01 -6.36
C LEU A 78 -10.95 -16.02 -5.87
N GLU A 79 -11.93 -15.69 -6.71
CA GLU A 79 -13.35 -15.79 -6.35
C GLU A 79 -13.79 -17.24 -6.06
N ALA A 80 -13.21 -18.21 -6.76
CA ALA A 80 -13.55 -19.62 -6.59
C ALA A 80 -12.85 -20.27 -5.37
N HIS A 81 -11.57 -19.97 -5.15
CA HIS A 81 -10.75 -20.66 -4.14
C HIS A 81 -10.60 -19.87 -2.83
N CYS A 82 -10.70 -18.54 -2.90
CA CYS A 82 -10.52 -17.63 -1.77
C CYS A 82 -11.79 -16.78 -1.57
N PRO A 83 -12.88 -17.34 -1.00
CA PRO A 83 -14.16 -16.64 -0.89
C PRO A 83 -14.10 -15.30 -0.14
N ASN A 84 -13.10 -15.12 0.71
CA ASN A 84 -12.87 -13.88 1.47
C ASN A 84 -11.72 -13.01 0.90
N TYR A 85 -11.19 -13.28 -0.30
CA TYR A 85 -10.00 -12.57 -0.81
C TYR A 85 -10.20 -11.04 -0.86
N ARG A 86 -11.41 -10.58 -1.20
CA ARG A 86 -11.74 -9.15 -1.27
C ARG A 86 -11.67 -8.49 0.10
N GLU A 87 -12.16 -9.18 1.13
CA GLU A 87 -12.08 -8.71 2.52
C GLU A 87 -10.62 -8.72 2.99
N VAL A 88 -9.83 -9.74 2.62
CA VAL A 88 -8.40 -9.78 2.91
C VAL A 88 -7.68 -8.60 2.26
N VAL A 89 -7.96 -8.30 0.98
CA VAL A 89 -7.37 -7.15 0.28
C VAL A 89 -7.77 -5.84 0.95
N ASP A 90 -9.05 -5.66 1.26
CA ASP A 90 -9.56 -4.44 1.88
C ASP A 90 -8.96 -4.21 3.28
N ASN A 91 -8.92 -5.24 4.12
CA ASN A 91 -8.31 -5.17 5.45
C ASN A 91 -6.80 -4.91 5.36
N THR A 92 -6.10 -5.63 4.47
CA THR A 92 -4.67 -5.44 4.25
C THR A 92 -4.37 -4.02 3.76
N MET A 93 -5.19 -3.49 2.87
CA MET A 93 -5.04 -2.13 2.36
C MET A 93 -5.22 -1.10 3.48
N ALA A 94 -6.22 -1.27 4.35
CA ALA A 94 -6.41 -0.39 5.50
C ALA A 94 -5.20 -0.44 6.45
N GLU A 95 -4.72 -1.63 6.81
CA GLU A 95 -3.53 -1.82 7.67
C GLU A 95 -2.28 -1.14 7.06
N VAL A 96 -1.99 -1.41 5.78
CA VAL A 96 -0.80 -0.87 5.11
C VAL A 96 -0.88 0.65 5.01
N ILE A 97 -2.06 1.20 4.71
CA ILE A 97 -2.26 2.66 4.65
C ILE A 97 -2.04 3.28 6.03
N GLU A 98 -2.67 2.73 7.08
CA GLU A 98 -2.52 3.23 8.45
C GLU A 98 -1.04 3.25 8.86
N GLU A 99 -0.35 2.11 8.75
CA GLU A 99 1.07 2.00 9.07
C GLU A 99 1.94 2.98 8.27
N THR A 100 1.65 3.12 6.97
CA THR A 100 2.40 4.01 6.09
C THR A 100 2.21 5.47 6.47
N VAL A 101 0.98 5.88 6.77
CA VAL A 101 0.67 7.25 7.19
C VAL A 101 1.27 7.54 8.57
N GLU A 102 1.21 6.60 9.51
CA GLU A 102 1.85 6.75 10.84
C GLU A 102 3.36 6.95 10.74
N VAL A 103 4.03 6.17 9.88
CA VAL A 103 5.48 6.32 9.63
C VAL A 103 5.80 7.69 9.04
N ILE A 104 5.04 8.15 8.04
CA ILE A 104 5.23 9.49 7.46
C ILE A 104 5.00 10.58 8.50
N ALA A 105 3.94 10.46 9.30
CA ALA A 105 3.64 11.41 10.35
C ALA A 105 4.79 11.52 11.37
N ALA A 106 5.35 10.37 11.77
CA ALA A 106 6.52 10.36 12.65
C ALA A 106 7.74 11.03 12.00
N LEU A 107 8.04 10.75 10.73
CA LEU A 107 9.17 11.36 10.01
C LEU A 107 9.03 12.89 9.90
N LEU A 108 7.84 13.38 9.56
CA LEU A 108 7.56 14.81 9.45
C LEU A 108 7.72 15.52 10.79
N ARG A 109 7.26 14.92 11.90
CA ARG A 109 7.35 15.49 13.25
C ARG A 109 8.76 15.50 13.83
N VAL A 110 9.60 14.54 13.42
CA VAL A 110 11.02 14.49 13.80
C VAL A 110 11.86 15.45 12.94
N GLY A 111 11.27 16.09 11.93
CA GLY A 111 11.98 17.02 11.03
C GLY A 111 12.90 16.29 10.04
N VAL A 112 12.76 14.97 9.90
CA VAL A 112 13.47 14.20 8.87
C VAL A 112 12.66 14.31 7.59
N THR A 113 13.01 15.28 6.75
CA THR A 113 12.61 15.25 5.34
C THR A 113 13.45 14.18 4.63
N ALA A 114 12.84 13.43 3.71
CA ALA A 114 13.52 12.41 2.92
C ALA A 114 14.73 12.96 2.13
N ALA A 115 14.78 14.27 1.91
CA ALA A 115 16.01 14.99 1.58
C ALA A 115 16.66 15.50 2.88
N GLY A 116 17.72 14.84 3.33
CA GLY A 116 18.54 15.33 4.43
C GLY A 116 19.20 16.66 4.06
N ALA A 117 18.58 17.76 4.47
CA ALA A 117 19.24 19.05 4.60
C ALA A 117 18.95 19.55 6.02
N PRO A 118 19.97 19.74 6.87
CA PRO A 118 19.75 20.31 8.19
C PRO A 118 19.17 21.71 8.00
N GLU A 119 18.01 21.98 8.59
CA GLU A 119 17.52 23.34 8.76
C GLU A 119 18.62 24.12 9.51
N ALA A 120 19.32 24.98 8.78
CA ALA A 120 20.33 25.84 9.34
C ALA A 120 19.64 26.72 10.38
N MET A 121 19.98 26.44 11.65
CA MET A 121 19.65 27.24 12.82
C MET A 121 20.01 28.70 12.50
N SER A 122 19.00 29.52 12.23
CA SER A 122 19.13 30.98 12.29
C SER A 122 19.08 31.37 13.75
N GLU A 123 20.21 31.25 14.44
CA GLU A 123 20.45 31.99 15.68
C GLU A 123 21.05 33.36 15.32
N SER A 124 20.54 34.37 16.03
CA SER A 124 20.62 35.81 15.77
C SER A 124 21.99 36.45 16.03
#